data_AF-A0A0G4H883-F1
#
_entry.id   AF-A0A0G4H883-F1
#
_cell.length_a   1.000
_cell.length_b   1.000
_cell.length_c   1.000
_cell.angle_alpha   90.00
_cell.angle_beta   90.00
_cell.angle_gamma   90.00
#
_symmetry.space_group_name_H-M   'P 1'
#
loop_
_entity.id
_entity.type
_entity.pdbx_description
1 polymer ?
#
loop_
_entity_poly.entity_id
_entity_poly.type
_entity_poly.pdbx_seq_one_letter_code
_entity_poly.pdbx_strand_id
1 'polypeptide(L)'
;MMVIGWILVVLSIFRAASCSEIGSADLPSSGSRVASLRPQLQELLSRSTPRDKKVSLAETLIDELRNDPAASARIIEEVIDVLDEPDVKGLLSMVKFALSEYRSNLRSLRRLLVDIILPEIQRDGDEGEQDDLALLKDGLKLIARVLPEAKSARALESEARRRMRRTSPKEMLTRTPSGLETPKYLVIKRTRRYEIRQYLPYSVCETAMDDEPYRTAIDPARRRVQNPKRYSAFYRLANYLFGGNRRKESMAMTTPVLMDFTEPRPSPFRRALNAIGVGGRRVRMSFVMPSKYWEREGGSKTPPRPEGWGVRVRYVEPQVMAVAYFGGISNKAKVDAARDKLLLGLAKDGIDVEDPESYTLLQYNDPFTAPWMRRNEVAVKVSWPPSTRSFLKK
;
A
#
# COMPACT_ATOMS: atom_id res chain seq x y z
N MET A 1 -25.04 -19.55 4.44
CA MET A 1 -23.73 -19.80 5.10
C MET A 1 -22.66 -18.78 4.70
N MET A 2 -22.43 -18.47 3.41
CA MET A 2 -21.49 -17.40 3.01
C MET A 2 -21.88 -16.00 3.51
N VAL A 3 -23.17 -15.67 3.52
CA VAL A 3 -23.69 -14.36 3.97
C VAL A 3 -23.50 -14.17 5.48
N ILE A 4 -23.77 -15.20 6.28
CA ILE A 4 -23.55 -15.18 7.74
C ILE A 4 -22.04 -15.10 8.06
N GLY A 5 -21.20 -15.83 7.32
CA GLY A 5 -19.75 -15.71 7.44
C GLY A 5 -19.23 -14.31 7.08
N TRP A 6 -19.83 -13.65 6.08
CA TRP A 6 -19.51 -12.27 5.71
C TRP A 6 -19.97 -11.25 6.75
N ILE A 7 -21.18 -11.40 7.27
CA ILE A 7 -21.75 -10.54 8.32
C ILE A 7 -20.91 -10.64 9.58
N LEU A 8 -20.51 -11.85 9.98
CA LEU A 8 -19.67 -12.04 11.16
C LEU A 8 -18.23 -11.54 10.98
N VAL A 9 -17.70 -11.60 9.75
CA VAL A 9 -16.43 -10.96 9.39
C VAL A 9 -16.57 -9.44 9.54
N VAL A 10 -17.56 -8.83 8.88
CA VAL A 10 -17.86 -7.38 8.95
C VAL A 10 -18.06 -6.91 10.40
N LEU A 11 -18.83 -7.65 11.20
CA LEU A 11 -19.08 -7.36 12.62
C LEU A 11 -17.82 -7.52 13.48
N SER A 12 -16.96 -8.51 13.25
CA SER A 12 -15.70 -8.64 13.99
C SER A 12 -14.73 -7.49 13.75
N ILE A 13 -14.88 -6.82 12.62
CA ILE A 13 -14.00 -5.73 12.18
C ILE A 13 -14.44 -4.42 12.81
N PHE A 14 -15.75 -4.15 12.89
CA PHE A 14 -16.24 -3.00 13.62
C PHE A 14 -15.95 -3.09 15.14
N ARG A 15 -15.82 -4.30 15.74
CA ARG A 15 -15.39 -4.48 17.16
C ARG A 15 -14.05 -3.79 17.46
N ALA A 16 -13.16 -3.82 16.47
CA ALA A 16 -11.81 -3.33 16.62
C ALA A 16 -11.73 -1.80 16.57
N ALA A 17 -12.72 -1.16 15.94
CA ALA A 17 -12.82 0.29 15.80
C ALA A 17 -13.40 0.96 17.06
N SER A 18 -14.36 0.31 17.72
CA SER A 18 -15.08 0.91 18.86
C SER A 18 -14.35 0.81 20.21
N CYS A 19 -13.29 0.01 20.30
CA CYS A 19 -12.50 -0.13 21.54
C CYS A 19 -11.39 0.92 21.71
N SER A 20 -11.10 1.76 20.70
CA SER A 20 -10.08 2.82 20.81
C SER A 20 -10.62 4.19 21.26
N GLU A 21 -11.93 4.34 21.48
CA GLU A 21 -12.55 5.64 21.82
C GLU A 21 -13.29 5.73 23.16
N ILE A 22 -13.26 4.71 24.02
CA ILE A 22 -13.84 4.87 25.37
C ILE A 22 -12.72 4.91 26.41
N GLY A 23 -12.03 6.05 26.43
CA GLY A 23 -11.49 6.55 27.69
C GLY A 23 -12.64 6.76 28.68
N SER A 24 -12.40 6.48 29.95
CA SER A 24 -13.36 6.58 31.05
C SER A 24 -13.70 8.04 31.37
N ALA A 25 -14.30 8.76 30.43
CA ALA A 25 -14.81 10.10 30.63
C ALA A 25 -16.06 10.30 29.75
N ASP A 26 -17.20 10.41 30.44
CA ASP A 26 -18.48 10.93 29.97
C ASP A 26 -19.08 10.30 28.70
N LEU A 27 -19.65 9.10 28.89
CA LEU A 27 -20.78 8.65 28.09
C LEU A 27 -21.90 9.71 28.21
N PRO A 28 -22.37 10.34 27.11
CA PRO A 28 -23.47 11.28 27.19
C PRO A 28 -24.73 10.54 27.67
N SER A 29 -25.15 10.90 28.87
CA SER A 29 -26.39 10.46 29.51
C SER A 29 -27.57 11.25 28.93
N SER A 30 -27.90 11.05 27.66
CA SER A 30 -29.23 11.44 27.15
C SER A 30 -29.53 10.86 25.77
N GLY A 31 -30.51 9.96 25.71
CA GLY A 31 -31.65 10.24 24.82
C GLY A 31 -31.75 9.57 23.44
N SER A 32 -31.03 8.49 23.12
CA SER A 32 -31.47 7.59 22.04
C SER A 32 -31.58 6.14 22.54
N ARG A 33 -32.83 5.69 22.77
CA ARG A 33 -33.14 4.27 22.97
C ARG A 33 -33.11 3.58 21.61
N VAL A 34 -31.92 3.21 21.15
CA VAL A 34 -31.81 2.21 20.08
C VAL A 34 -32.14 0.85 20.72
N ALA A 35 -33.16 0.16 20.22
CA ALA A 35 -33.62 -1.11 20.77
C ALA A 35 -32.54 -2.21 20.63
N SER A 36 -32.45 -3.13 21.58
CA SER A 36 -31.53 -4.29 21.50
C SER A 36 -31.81 -5.11 20.23
N LEU A 37 -30.77 -5.47 19.48
CA LEU A 37 -30.87 -6.25 18.25
C LEU A 37 -30.73 -7.76 18.52
N ARG A 38 -30.48 -8.15 19.77
CA ARG A 38 -30.43 -9.56 20.21
C ARG A 38 -31.59 -10.43 19.66
N PRO A 39 -32.86 -9.98 19.64
CA PRO A 39 -33.95 -10.79 19.08
C PRO A 39 -33.78 -11.05 17.57
N GLN A 40 -33.32 -10.05 16.83
CA GLN A 40 -33.09 -10.14 15.38
C GLN A 40 -31.91 -11.04 15.05
N LEU A 41 -30.87 -11.02 15.89
CA LEU A 41 -29.70 -11.89 15.79
C LEU A 41 -30.05 -13.34 16.11
N GLN A 42 -30.82 -13.59 17.17
CA GLN A 42 -31.34 -14.91 17.50
C GLN A 42 -32.25 -15.45 16.39
N GLU A 43 -33.09 -14.59 15.80
CA GLU A 43 -33.94 -14.94 14.67
C GLU A 43 -33.13 -15.25 13.40
N LEU A 44 -32.07 -14.48 13.12
CA LEU A 44 -31.16 -14.75 12.00
C LEU A 44 -30.47 -16.11 12.15
N LEU A 45 -30.12 -16.48 13.39
CA LEU A 45 -29.42 -17.72 13.73
C LEU A 45 -30.37 -18.92 13.90
N SER A 46 -31.65 -18.68 14.13
CA SER A 46 -32.67 -19.74 14.29
C SER A 46 -32.82 -20.61 13.03
N ARG A 47 -33.05 -21.90 13.24
CA ARG A 47 -33.28 -22.89 12.15
C ARG A 47 -34.65 -22.73 11.49
N SER A 48 -35.64 -22.25 12.22
CA SER A 48 -37.01 -22.10 11.73
C SER A 48 -37.21 -20.86 10.87
N THR A 49 -36.25 -19.93 10.84
CA THR A 49 -36.37 -18.68 10.09
C THR A 49 -36.18 -18.89 8.58
N PRO A 50 -37.16 -18.52 7.75
CA PRO A 50 -37.07 -18.61 6.29
C PRO A 50 -35.91 -17.81 5.69
N ARG A 51 -35.40 -18.24 4.53
CA ARG A 51 -34.18 -17.69 3.92
C ARG A 51 -34.33 -16.23 3.48
N ASP A 52 -35.45 -15.89 2.88
CA ASP A 52 -35.87 -14.55 2.49
C ASP A 52 -35.90 -13.61 3.71
N LYS A 53 -36.47 -14.08 4.82
CA LYS A 53 -36.50 -13.32 6.08
C LYS A 53 -35.09 -13.10 6.65
N LYS A 54 -34.20 -14.10 6.55
CA LYS A 54 -32.79 -13.95 6.95
C LYS A 54 -32.03 -12.94 6.09
N VAL A 55 -32.33 -12.86 4.79
CA VAL A 55 -31.69 -11.88 3.89
C VAL A 55 -32.16 -10.46 4.25
N SER A 56 -33.47 -10.25 4.43
CA SER A 56 -34.00 -8.96 4.86
C SER A 56 -33.45 -8.51 6.21
N LEU A 57 -33.39 -9.41 7.21
CA LEU A 57 -32.78 -9.10 8.52
C LEU A 57 -31.29 -8.75 8.41
N ALA A 58 -30.55 -9.46 7.55
CA ALA A 58 -29.14 -9.17 7.29
C ALA A 58 -28.92 -7.80 6.64
N GLU A 59 -29.77 -7.42 5.68
CA GLU A 59 -29.71 -6.13 5.01
C GLU A 59 -30.01 -4.98 5.99
N THR A 60 -31.04 -5.12 6.82
CA THR A 60 -31.36 -4.16 7.88
C THR A 60 -30.19 -3.98 8.85
N LEU A 61 -29.57 -5.07 9.31
CA LEU A 61 -28.39 -5.02 10.18
C LEU A 61 -27.19 -4.36 9.49
N ILE A 62 -26.97 -4.62 8.21
CA ILE A 62 -25.90 -4.01 7.42
C ILE A 62 -26.13 -2.50 7.25
N ASP A 63 -27.38 -2.08 7.08
CA ASP A 63 -27.73 -0.66 6.94
C ASP A 63 -27.65 0.07 8.30
N GLU A 64 -28.03 -0.56 9.40
CA GLU A 64 -27.80 0.00 10.75
C GLU A 64 -26.30 0.13 11.07
N LEU A 65 -25.49 -0.88 10.75
CA LEU A 65 -24.02 -0.80 10.85
C LEU A 65 -23.39 0.27 9.97
N ARG A 66 -24.06 0.63 8.87
CA ARG A 66 -23.59 1.65 7.92
C ARG A 66 -23.90 3.07 8.39
N ASN A 67 -25.00 3.25 9.10
CA ASN A 67 -25.60 4.56 9.36
C ASN A 67 -25.37 5.07 10.81
N ASP A 68 -25.04 4.19 11.77
CA ASP A 68 -24.77 4.58 13.16
C ASP A 68 -23.49 3.91 13.74
N PRO A 69 -22.39 4.66 13.87
CA PRO A 69 -21.13 4.17 14.44
C PRO A 69 -21.22 3.74 15.91
N ALA A 70 -22.07 4.41 16.71
CA ALA A 70 -22.25 4.10 18.14
C ALA A 70 -23.12 2.85 18.35
N ALA A 71 -24.13 2.66 17.48
CA ALA A 71 -24.89 1.41 17.43
C ALA A 71 -23.99 0.24 17.02
N SER A 72 -23.10 0.43 16.04
CA SER A 72 -22.21 -0.62 15.55
C SER A 72 -21.41 -1.31 16.66
N ALA A 73 -20.85 -0.54 17.60
CA ALA A 73 -20.13 -1.07 18.77
C ALA A 73 -20.97 -2.03 19.62
N ARG A 74 -22.22 -1.63 19.91
CA ARG A 74 -23.15 -2.38 20.76
C ARG A 74 -23.68 -3.63 20.07
N ILE A 75 -24.01 -3.50 18.79
CA ILE A 75 -24.48 -4.61 17.94
C ILE A 75 -23.47 -5.74 17.93
N ILE A 76 -22.19 -5.41 17.95
CA ILE A 76 -21.12 -6.39 17.88
C ILE A 76 -20.95 -7.15 19.19
N GLU A 77 -20.99 -6.46 20.33
CA GLU A 77 -20.98 -7.14 21.63
C GLU A 77 -22.25 -8.00 21.80
N GLU A 78 -23.42 -7.53 21.36
CA GLU A 78 -24.65 -8.36 21.34
C GLU A 78 -24.52 -9.59 20.43
N VAL A 79 -23.91 -9.45 19.24
CA VAL A 79 -23.62 -10.58 18.34
C VAL A 79 -22.72 -11.60 19.04
N ILE A 80 -21.71 -11.14 19.77
CA ILE A 80 -20.78 -12.01 20.47
C ILE A 80 -21.49 -12.74 21.62
N ASP A 81 -22.30 -12.03 22.40
CA ASP A 81 -23.06 -12.63 23.48
C ASP A 81 -24.04 -13.69 22.97
N VAL A 82 -24.74 -13.42 21.87
CA VAL A 82 -25.66 -14.38 21.25
C VAL A 82 -24.93 -15.59 20.70
N LEU A 83 -23.74 -15.40 20.09
CA LEU A 83 -22.91 -16.52 19.64
C LEU A 83 -22.35 -17.36 20.79
N ASP A 84 -22.32 -16.81 22.00
CA ASP A 84 -21.85 -17.46 23.22
C ASP A 84 -22.96 -18.18 23.99
N GLU A 85 -24.24 -18.00 23.60
CA GLU A 85 -25.39 -18.68 24.19
C GLU A 85 -25.31 -20.22 23.99
N PRO A 86 -25.64 -21.03 25.02
CA PRO A 86 -25.48 -22.48 24.98
C PRO A 86 -26.20 -23.15 23.78
N ASP A 87 -27.40 -22.67 23.48
CA ASP A 87 -28.27 -23.22 22.43
C ASP A 87 -27.74 -22.88 21.03
N VAL A 88 -27.17 -21.69 20.84
CA VAL A 88 -26.52 -21.25 19.59
C VAL A 88 -25.19 -21.97 19.38
N LYS A 89 -24.44 -22.17 20.46
CA LYS A 89 -23.16 -22.89 20.48
C LYS A 89 -23.33 -24.37 20.06
N GLY A 90 -24.41 -25.02 20.51
CA GLY A 90 -24.79 -26.38 20.10
C GLY A 90 -25.28 -26.47 18.65
N LEU A 91 -25.79 -25.37 18.09
CA LEU A 91 -26.24 -25.27 16.71
C LEU A 91 -25.06 -25.08 15.74
N LEU A 92 -24.04 -24.34 16.18
CA LEU A 92 -22.80 -24.08 15.46
C LEU A 92 -21.80 -25.25 15.54
N SER A 93 -21.87 -26.10 16.57
CA SER A 93 -21.03 -27.32 16.67
C SER A 93 -21.41 -28.42 15.66
N MET A 94 -22.62 -28.36 15.09
CA MET A 94 -23.04 -29.22 13.96
C MET A 94 -22.58 -28.68 12.60
N VAL A 95 -22.06 -27.46 12.56
CA VAL A 95 -21.31 -26.91 11.42
C VAL A 95 -19.86 -27.39 11.57
N LYS A 96 -19.25 -27.91 10.50
CA LYS A 96 -17.93 -28.57 10.47
C LYS A 96 -16.71 -27.66 10.81
N PHE A 97 -16.83 -26.70 11.72
CA PHE A 97 -15.73 -25.88 12.21
C PHE A 97 -15.86 -25.68 13.73
N ALA A 98 -14.79 -25.97 14.47
CA ALA A 98 -14.79 -25.79 15.93
C ALA A 98 -14.85 -24.30 16.29
N LEU A 99 -15.80 -23.88 17.14
CA LEU A 99 -15.97 -22.50 17.62
C LEU A 99 -14.69 -21.89 18.23
N SER A 100 -13.81 -22.71 18.80
CA SER A 100 -12.50 -22.28 19.32
C SER A 100 -11.55 -21.81 18.20
N GLU A 101 -11.55 -22.48 17.05
CA GLU A 101 -10.78 -22.11 15.87
C GLU A 101 -11.31 -20.82 15.26
N TYR A 102 -12.64 -20.65 15.26
CA TYR A 102 -13.29 -19.44 14.80
C TYR A 102 -12.85 -18.19 15.60
N ARG A 103 -12.94 -18.24 16.94
CA ARG A 103 -12.50 -17.13 17.81
C ARG A 103 -11.00 -16.85 17.67
N SER A 104 -10.19 -17.89 17.55
CA SER A 104 -8.75 -17.77 17.34
C SER A 104 -8.42 -17.07 16.01
N ASN A 105 -9.13 -17.43 14.94
CA ASN A 105 -8.97 -16.82 13.63
C ASN A 105 -9.40 -15.34 13.65
N LEU A 106 -10.54 -15.00 14.26
CA LEU A 106 -10.98 -13.61 14.41
C LEU A 106 -9.96 -12.75 15.18
N ARG A 107 -9.40 -13.27 16.28
CA ARG A 107 -8.35 -12.56 17.02
C ARG A 107 -7.11 -12.33 16.16
N SER A 108 -6.73 -13.32 15.35
CA SER A 108 -5.57 -13.21 14.45
C SER A 108 -5.81 -12.16 13.37
N LEU A 109 -7.00 -12.14 12.77
CA LEU A 109 -7.39 -11.13 11.78
C LEU A 109 -7.46 -9.72 12.38
N ARG A 110 -8.00 -9.58 13.60
CA ARG A 110 -8.00 -8.31 14.33
C ARG A 110 -6.58 -7.80 14.56
N ARG A 111 -5.67 -8.65 15.05
CA ARG A 111 -4.26 -8.28 15.25
C ARG A 111 -3.56 -7.93 13.95
N LEU A 112 -3.84 -8.67 12.88
CA LEU A 112 -3.32 -8.36 11.55
C LEU A 112 -3.79 -6.98 11.07
N LEU A 113 -5.06 -6.66 11.26
CA LEU A 113 -5.61 -5.36 10.92
C LEU A 113 -5.02 -4.26 11.78
N VAL A 114 -5.21 -4.34 13.10
CA VAL A 114 -4.91 -3.27 14.07
C VAL A 114 -3.41 -3.11 14.32
N ASP A 115 -2.67 -4.19 14.50
CA ASP A 115 -1.27 -4.11 14.92
C ASP A 115 -0.31 -3.98 13.72
N ILE A 116 -0.75 -4.34 12.51
CA ILE A 116 0.14 -4.45 11.33
C ILE A 116 -0.33 -3.58 10.18
N ILE A 117 -1.62 -3.60 9.81
CA ILE A 117 -2.08 -2.89 8.61
C ILE A 117 -2.42 -1.44 8.89
N LEU A 118 -3.30 -1.17 9.86
CA LEU A 118 -3.73 0.19 10.18
C LEU A 118 -2.56 1.14 10.42
N PRO A 119 -1.51 0.79 11.20
CA PRO A 119 -0.36 1.67 11.42
C PRO A 119 0.44 1.97 10.14
N GLU A 120 0.30 1.14 9.09
CA GLU A 120 0.97 1.32 7.80
C GLU A 120 0.20 2.23 6.85
N ILE A 121 -1.14 2.23 6.92
CA ILE A 121 -2.02 3.04 6.09
C ILE A 121 -2.45 4.36 6.77
N GLN A 122 -2.32 4.44 8.09
CA GLN A 122 -2.59 5.63 8.88
C GLN A 122 -1.60 6.75 8.55
N ARG A 123 -2.09 8.00 8.55
CA ARG A 123 -1.37 9.15 7.99
C ARG A 123 -0.42 9.75 9.02
N ASP A 124 0.81 10.01 8.61
CA ASP A 124 1.67 10.98 9.28
C ASP A 124 1.33 12.37 8.70
N GLY A 125 0.51 13.17 9.40
CA GLY A 125 0.50 14.64 9.22
C GLY A 125 -0.58 15.31 8.35
N ASP A 126 -1.80 14.76 8.23
CA ASP A 126 -2.96 15.56 7.82
C ASP A 126 -3.92 15.64 9.01
N GLU A 127 -4.02 16.83 9.63
CA GLU A 127 -4.96 17.17 10.73
C GLU A 127 -6.44 17.23 10.25
N GLY A 128 -6.77 16.50 9.20
CA GLY A 128 -8.15 16.33 8.76
C GLY A 128 -8.77 15.13 9.45
N GLU A 129 -10.00 15.28 9.93
CA GLU A 129 -10.87 14.22 10.45
C GLU A 129 -10.72 12.95 9.58
N GLN A 130 -10.01 11.98 10.13
CA GLN A 130 -9.64 10.78 9.41
C GLN A 130 -10.85 9.84 9.40
N ASP A 131 -11.26 9.40 8.21
CA ASP A 131 -12.39 8.49 8.04
C ASP A 131 -11.96 7.09 8.47
N ASP A 132 -12.13 6.80 9.76
CA ASP A 132 -11.78 5.50 10.35
C ASP A 132 -12.48 4.35 9.63
N LEU A 133 -13.71 4.56 9.16
CA LEU A 133 -14.45 3.58 8.39
C LEU A 133 -13.78 3.31 7.03
N ALA A 134 -13.31 4.34 6.33
CA ALA A 134 -12.55 4.17 5.09
C ALA A 134 -11.22 3.45 5.32
N LEU A 135 -10.50 3.80 6.40
CA LEU A 135 -9.22 3.18 6.76
C LEU A 135 -9.39 1.69 7.06
N LEU A 136 -10.43 1.35 7.83
CA LEU A 136 -10.82 -0.04 8.10
C LEU A 136 -11.14 -0.77 6.81
N LYS A 137 -12.02 -0.21 5.96
CA LYS A 137 -12.37 -0.81 4.66
C LYS A 137 -11.15 -1.10 3.80
N ASP A 138 -10.18 -0.20 3.75
CA ASP A 138 -8.95 -0.41 2.98
C ASP A 138 -8.06 -1.48 3.59
N GLY A 139 -7.91 -1.50 4.92
CA GLY A 139 -7.20 -2.56 5.61
C GLY A 139 -7.83 -3.95 5.38
N LEU A 140 -9.16 -4.03 5.34
CA LEU A 140 -9.87 -5.25 5.03
C LEU A 140 -9.68 -5.75 3.62
N LYS A 141 -9.65 -4.86 2.63
CA LYS A 141 -9.37 -5.24 1.24
C LYS A 141 -7.98 -5.88 1.14
N LEU A 142 -6.99 -5.37 1.87
CA LEU A 142 -5.65 -5.94 1.92
C LEU A 142 -5.67 -7.36 2.52
N ILE A 143 -6.40 -7.58 3.62
CA ILE A 143 -6.57 -8.91 4.23
C ILE A 143 -7.28 -9.86 3.26
N ALA A 144 -8.42 -9.44 2.70
CA ALA A 144 -9.24 -10.25 1.81
C ALA A 144 -8.47 -10.72 0.57
N ARG A 145 -7.49 -9.93 0.11
CA ARG A 145 -6.64 -10.31 -1.03
C ARG A 145 -5.66 -11.44 -0.72
N VAL A 146 -5.14 -11.51 0.50
CA VAL A 146 -4.09 -12.49 0.88
C VAL A 146 -4.65 -13.71 1.62
N LEU A 147 -5.83 -13.58 2.22
CA LEU A 147 -6.46 -14.64 3.00
C LEU A 147 -6.74 -15.93 2.20
N PRO A 148 -7.16 -15.91 0.92
CA PRO A 148 -7.42 -17.12 0.14
C PRO A 148 -6.18 -18.00 -0.06
N GLU A 149 -4.99 -17.40 -0.10
CA GLU A 149 -3.72 -18.13 -0.26
C GLU A 149 -3.12 -18.57 1.10
N ALA A 150 -3.67 -18.07 2.20
CA ALA A 150 -3.17 -18.37 3.53
C ALA A 150 -3.72 -19.71 4.06
N LYS A 151 -2.86 -20.49 4.73
CA LYS A 151 -3.28 -21.73 5.41
C LYS A 151 -4.31 -21.49 6.52
N SER A 152 -4.18 -20.36 7.23
CA SER A 152 -5.11 -19.90 8.26
C SER A 152 -4.82 -18.44 8.61
N ALA A 153 -5.76 -17.77 9.29
CA ALA A 153 -5.55 -16.40 9.78
C ALA A 153 -4.36 -16.30 10.73
N ARG A 154 -4.16 -17.31 11.59
CA ARG A 154 -3.01 -17.37 12.51
C ARG A 154 -1.68 -17.57 11.78
N ALA A 155 -1.65 -18.40 10.75
CA ALA A 155 -0.47 -18.59 9.91
C ALA A 155 -0.12 -17.29 9.17
N LEU A 156 -1.13 -16.61 8.64
CA LEU A 156 -0.98 -15.31 7.99
C LEU A 156 -0.45 -14.24 8.94
N GLU A 157 -1.00 -14.13 10.15
CA GLU A 157 -0.49 -13.20 11.18
C GLU A 157 0.97 -13.50 11.52
N SER A 158 1.31 -14.77 11.73
CA SER A 158 2.67 -15.21 12.05
C SER A 158 3.65 -14.90 10.92
N GLU A 159 3.23 -15.12 9.67
CA GLU A 159 4.00 -14.75 8.49
C GLU A 159 4.20 -13.24 8.40
N ALA A 160 3.13 -12.46 8.58
CA ALA A 160 3.18 -11.00 8.56
C ALA A 160 4.18 -10.47 9.58
N ARG A 161 4.09 -10.89 10.85
CA ARG A 161 5.04 -10.50 11.90
C ARG A 161 6.48 -10.88 11.56
N ARG A 162 6.69 -12.09 11.02
CA ARG A 162 8.02 -12.58 10.63
C ARG A 162 8.62 -11.73 9.50
N ARG A 163 7.84 -11.44 8.46
CA ARG A 163 8.29 -10.65 7.31
C ARG A 163 8.45 -9.16 7.64
N MET A 164 7.62 -8.59 8.52
CA MET A 164 7.83 -7.22 9.00
C MET A 164 9.16 -7.05 9.75
N ARG A 165 9.63 -8.08 10.47
CA ARG A 165 10.92 -8.08 11.17
C ARG A 165 12.12 -8.38 10.25
N ARG A 166 11.92 -9.16 9.19
CA ARG A 166 13.00 -9.59 8.28
C ARG A 166 13.05 -8.67 7.07
N THR A 167 14.11 -7.87 6.98
CA THR A 167 14.35 -6.95 5.86
C THR A 167 15.69 -7.20 5.15
N SER A 168 16.16 -8.46 5.16
CA SER A 168 17.41 -8.80 4.48
C SER A 168 17.23 -8.71 2.95
N PRO A 169 18.30 -8.40 2.18
CA PRO A 169 18.20 -8.31 0.71
C PRO A 169 17.60 -9.57 0.07
N LYS A 170 18.02 -10.76 0.54
CA LYS A 170 17.50 -12.05 0.02
C LYS A 170 15.99 -12.19 0.23
N GLU A 171 15.47 -11.76 1.37
CA GLU A 171 14.04 -11.82 1.67
C GLU A 171 13.27 -10.78 0.84
N MET A 172 13.79 -9.55 0.75
CA MET A 172 13.14 -8.47 -0.01
C MET A 172 13.01 -8.80 -1.50
N LEU A 173 13.99 -9.49 -2.09
CA LEU A 173 13.92 -9.94 -3.47
C LEU A 173 12.73 -10.90 -3.72
N THR A 174 12.33 -11.70 -2.72
CA THR A 174 11.16 -12.62 -2.84
C THR A 174 9.83 -11.90 -2.92
N ARG A 175 9.79 -10.60 -2.61
CA ARG A 175 8.59 -9.76 -2.64
C ARG A 175 8.38 -9.06 -4.00
N THR A 176 9.29 -9.27 -4.95
CA THR A 176 9.16 -8.71 -6.29
C THR A 176 8.00 -9.39 -7.01
N PRO A 177 7.06 -8.63 -7.61
CA PRO A 177 5.99 -9.23 -8.40
C PRO A 177 6.55 -10.09 -9.54
N SER A 178 5.96 -11.25 -9.77
CA SER A 178 6.29 -12.10 -10.91
C SER A 178 5.69 -11.53 -12.20
N GLY A 179 6.30 -11.84 -13.35
CA GLY A 179 5.77 -11.48 -14.67
C GLY A 179 5.95 -10.02 -15.10
N LEU A 180 6.55 -9.17 -14.27
CA LEU A 180 6.87 -7.78 -14.63
C LEU A 180 8.37 -7.61 -14.91
N GLU A 181 8.70 -6.96 -16.02
CA GLU A 181 10.08 -6.63 -16.36
C GLU A 181 10.66 -5.59 -15.38
N THR A 182 11.97 -5.70 -15.12
CA THR A 182 12.72 -4.78 -14.26
C THR A 182 13.98 -4.27 -14.96
N PRO A 183 14.44 -3.03 -14.72
CA PRO A 183 15.70 -2.54 -15.24
C PRO A 183 16.85 -3.49 -14.87
N LYS A 184 17.67 -3.85 -15.86
CA LYS A 184 18.82 -4.73 -15.64
C LYS A 184 19.93 -3.98 -14.92
N TYR A 185 20.58 -4.64 -13.96
CA TYR A 185 21.72 -4.09 -13.25
C TYR A 185 22.71 -5.19 -12.83
N LEU A 186 23.95 -4.79 -12.59
CA LEU A 186 24.99 -5.62 -11.98
C LEU A 186 25.22 -5.18 -10.54
N VAL A 187 25.27 -6.12 -9.60
CA VAL A 187 25.63 -5.82 -8.21
C VAL A 187 27.16 -5.80 -8.10
N ILE A 188 27.72 -4.60 -7.90
CA ILE A 188 29.16 -4.38 -7.77
C ILE A 188 29.63 -4.72 -6.35
N LYS A 189 28.91 -4.22 -5.34
CA LYS A 189 29.20 -4.45 -3.92
C LYS A 189 27.90 -4.76 -3.20
N ARG A 190 27.93 -5.71 -2.28
CA ARG A 190 26.79 -6.04 -1.41
C ARG A 190 27.24 -5.98 0.04
N THR A 191 26.51 -5.22 0.86
CA THR A 191 26.69 -5.19 2.31
C THR A 191 25.42 -5.72 2.99
N ARG A 192 25.42 -5.76 4.32
CA ARG A 192 24.21 -6.09 5.09
C ARG A 192 23.11 -5.01 4.94
N ARG A 193 23.49 -3.76 4.63
CA ARG A 193 22.62 -2.59 4.68
C ARG A 193 22.20 -2.08 3.30
N TYR A 194 23.07 -2.23 2.31
CA TYR A 194 22.85 -1.68 0.97
C TYR A 194 23.62 -2.47 -0.10
N GLU A 195 23.29 -2.21 -1.36
CA GLU A 195 24.01 -2.69 -2.54
C GLU A 195 24.50 -1.52 -3.37
N ILE A 196 25.66 -1.66 -4.01
CA ILE A 196 26.08 -0.80 -5.12
C ILE A 196 25.73 -1.53 -6.41
N ARG A 197 24.93 -0.90 -7.26
CA ARG A 197 24.42 -1.47 -8.50
C ARG A 197 24.80 -0.60 -9.68
N GLN A 198 25.34 -1.19 -10.74
CA GLN A 198 25.48 -0.55 -12.03
C GLN A 198 24.26 -0.88 -12.87
N TYR A 199 23.41 0.11 -13.11
CA TYR A 199 22.26 -0.03 -13.99
C TYR A 199 22.71 0.05 -15.45
N LEU A 200 22.22 -0.89 -16.26
CA LEU A 200 22.22 -0.76 -17.71
C LEU A 200 21.31 0.39 -18.12
N PRO A 201 21.46 0.94 -19.34
CA PRO A 201 20.55 1.97 -19.79
C PRO A 201 19.15 1.40 -20.00
N TYR A 202 18.14 2.24 -19.75
CA TYR A 202 16.74 1.92 -19.97
C TYR A 202 15.93 3.18 -20.25
N SER A 203 14.71 3.01 -20.74
CA SER A 203 13.79 4.11 -20.98
C SER A 203 12.71 4.16 -19.92
N VAL A 204 12.25 5.37 -19.59
CA VAL A 204 11.11 5.63 -18.71
C VAL A 204 10.12 6.56 -19.38
N CYS A 205 8.84 6.46 -19.03
CA CYS A 205 7.88 7.55 -19.22
C CYS A 205 7.66 8.25 -17.88
N GLU A 206 7.64 9.58 -17.89
CA GLU A 206 7.66 10.38 -16.67
C GLU A 206 6.79 11.63 -16.74
N THR A 207 6.34 12.08 -15.56
CA THR A 207 5.52 13.27 -15.36
C THR A 207 5.94 13.97 -14.07
N ALA A 208 5.82 15.30 -14.00
CA ALA A 208 6.00 16.00 -12.75
C ALA A 208 4.74 15.87 -11.89
N MET A 209 4.92 15.64 -10.59
CA MET A 209 3.79 15.54 -9.65
C MET A 209 3.22 16.91 -9.27
N ASP A 210 3.98 17.97 -9.53
CA ASP A 210 3.65 19.35 -9.21
C ASP A 210 2.71 19.97 -10.27
N ASP A 211 2.58 19.32 -11.44
CA ASP A 211 1.74 19.76 -12.56
C ASP A 211 0.23 19.68 -12.22
N GLU A 212 -0.57 20.60 -12.78
CA GLU A 212 -2.01 20.73 -12.55
C GLU A 212 -2.75 19.38 -12.49
N PRO A 213 -3.58 19.12 -11.46
CA PRO A 213 -4.24 17.83 -11.27
C PRO A 213 -4.86 17.31 -12.57
N TYR A 214 -4.58 16.06 -12.91
CA TYR A 214 -5.22 15.37 -14.02
C TYR A 214 -6.72 15.34 -13.72
N ARG A 215 -7.49 16.18 -14.40
CA ARG A 215 -8.94 16.21 -14.30
C ARG A 215 -9.49 14.98 -15.00
N THR A 216 -9.52 13.87 -14.28
CA THR A 216 -10.40 12.77 -14.65
C THR A 216 -11.85 13.22 -14.47
N ALA A 217 -12.75 12.84 -15.39
CA ALA A 217 -14.20 12.88 -15.19
C ALA A 217 -14.66 11.84 -14.14
N ILE A 218 -13.92 11.70 -13.03
CA ILE A 218 -14.26 10.83 -11.92
C ILE A 218 -15.19 11.60 -11.00
N ASP A 219 -16.42 11.09 -10.94
CA ASP A 219 -17.49 11.34 -9.98
C ASP A 219 -17.10 12.21 -8.75
N PRO A 220 -17.72 13.40 -8.57
CA PRO A 220 -17.48 14.26 -7.41
C PRO A 220 -17.78 13.59 -6.06
N ALA A 221 -18.46 12.44 -6.02
CA ALA A 221 -18.65 11.64 -4.81
C ALA A 221 -17.39 10.89 -4.34
N ARG A 222 -16.33 10.77 -5.16
CA ARG A 222 -15.04 10.13 -4.79
C ARG A 222 -14.01 11.09 -4.19
N ARG A 223 -14.46 12.18 -3.55
CA ARG A 223 -13.68 13.30 -2.97
C ARG A 223 -12.52 12.96 -2.01
N ARG A 224 -12.20 11.68 -1.76
CA ARG A 224 -11.15 11.24 -0.83
C ARG A 224 -10.12 10.35 -1.54
N VAL A 225 -9.48 10.86 -2.59
CA VAL A 225 -8.30 10.21 -3.19
C VAL A 225 -7.07 10.52 -2.34
N GLN A 226 -6.43 9.48 -1.79
CA GLN A 226 -5.21 9.62 -1.01
C GLN A 226 -4.08 10.18 -1.88
N ASN A 227 -3.48 11.30 -1.46
CA ASN A 227 -2.43 12.03 -2.19
C ASN A 227 -2.81 12.29 -3.66
N PRO A 228 -3.70 13.27 -3.92
CA PRO A 228 -4.29 13.49 -5.24
C PRO A 228 -3.24 13.77 -6.32
N LYS A 229 -2.10 14.36 -5.96
CA LYS A 229 -0.96 14.58 -6.86
C LYS A 229 -0.29 13.27 -7.30
N ARG A 230 -0.02 12.35 -6.35
CA ARG A 230 0.52 11.01 -6.67
C ARG A 230 -0.45 10.23 -7.55
N TYR A 231 -1.73 10.23 -7.19
CA TYR A 231 -2.76 9.54 -7.95
C TYR A 231 -2.86 10.11 -9.38
N SER A 232 -2.97 11.43 -9.51
CA SER A 232 -2.98 12.14 -10.78
C SER A 232 -1.79 11.75 -11.67
N ALA A 233 -0.56 11.83 -11.14
CA ALA A 233 0.65 11.47 -11.86
C ALA A 233 0.63 10.00 -12.34
N PHE A 234 0.26 9.08 -11.45
CA PHE A 234 0.13 7.66 -11.78
C PHE A 234 -0.86 7.43 -12.93
N TYR A 235 -2.04 8.05 -12.87
CA TYR A 235 -3.06 7.91 -13.90
C TYR A 235 -2.67 8.53 -15.24
N ARG A 236 -1.94 9.64 -15.25
CA ARG A 236 -1.38 10.20 -16.52
C ARG A 236 -0.45 9.20 -17.19
N LEU A 237 0.46 8.59 -16.42
CA LEU A 237 1.39 7.59 -16.95
C LEU A 237 0.69 6.30 -17.37
N ALA A 238 -0.30 5.85 -16.59
CA ALA A 238 -1.11 4.69 -16.92
C ALA A 238 -1.93 4.91 -18.20
N ASN A 239 -2.54 6.09 -18.36
CA ASN A 239 -3.25 6.46 -19.58
C ASN A 239 -2.31 6.36 -20.80
N TYR A 240 -1.11 6.94 -20.72
CA TYR A 240 -0.11 6.82 -21.79
C TYR A 240 0.22 5.35 -22.12
N LEU A 241 0.41 4.52 -21.09
CA LEU A 241 0.77 3.12 -21.26
C LEU A 241 -0.36 2.29 -21.89
N PHE A 242 -1.62 2.60 -21.59
CA PHE A 242 -2.80 1.85 -22.05
C PHE A 242 -3.53 2.49 -23.25
N GLY A 243 -2.78 3.18 -24.12
CA GLY A 243 -3.30 3.68 -25.41
C GLY A 243 -3.54 5.19 -25.49
N GLY A 244 -3.27 5.95 -24.43
CA GLY A 244 -3.18 7.42 -24.42
C GLY A 244 -1.91 7.96 -25.10
N ASN A 245 -1.59 7.38 -26.25
CA ASN A 245 -0.44 7.72 -27.08
C ASN A 245 -0.88 7.74 -28.54
N ARG A 246 -0.13 8.43 -29.40
CA ARG A 246 -0.52 8.67 -30.80
C ARG A 246 -0.73 7.42 -31.65
N ARG A 247 -0.22 6.26 -31.22
CA ARG A 247 -0.40 4.97 -31.91
C ARG A 247 -1.55 4.14 -31.34
N LYS A 248 -2.22 4.61 -30.29
CA LYS A 248 -3.20 3.86 -29.48
C LYS A 248 -2.66 2.47 -29.05
N GLU A 249 -1.33 2.36 -28.89
CA GLU A 249 -0.67 1.10 -28.56
C GLU A 249 -0.75 0.88 -27.04
N SER A 250 -1.26 -0.26 -26.62
CA SER A 250 -1.14 -0.70 -25.23
C SER A 250 0.24 -1.33 -25.00
N MET A 251 0.91 -0.94 -23.92
CA MET A 251 2.25 -1.38 -23.55
C MET A 251 2.20 -2.17 -22.23
N ALA A 252 3.11 -3.13 -22.08
CA ALA A 252 3.20 -3.93 -20.86
C ALA A 252 3.60 -3.07 -19.65
N MET A 253 3.01 -3.36 -18.49
CA MET A 253 3.46 -2.83 -17.21
C MET A 253 4.83 -3.39 -16.84
N THR A 254 5.59 -2.63 -16.07
CA THR A 254 6.91 -3.02 -15.55
C THR A 254 7.01 -2.64 -14.08
N THR A 255 8.11 -3.00 -13.45
CA THR A 255 8.41 -2.64 -12.07
C THR A 255 9.90 -2.27 -11.95
N PRO A 256 10.30 -1.36 -11.05
CA PRO A 256 9.49 -0.57 -10.13
C PRO A 256 8.93 0.72 -10.74
N VAL A 257 7.96 1.31 -10.03
CA VAL A 257 7.61 2.72 -10.19
C VAL A 257 8.67 3.56 -9.48
N LEU A 258 9.23 4.54 -10.19
CA LEU A 258 10.27 5.42 -9.69
C LEU A 258 9.65 6.75 -9.24
N MET A 259 10.08 7.25 -8.09
CA MET A 259 9.82 8.62 -7.66
C MET A 259 11.16 9.31 -7.38
N ASP A 260 11.54 10.23 -8.26
CA ASP A 260 12.76 11.03 -8.11
C ASP A 260 12.44 12.27 -7.27
N PHE A 261 13.15 12.40 -6.16
CA PHE A 261 13.12 13.56 -5.28
C PHE A 261 14.41 14.32 -5.52
N THR A 262 14.31 15.43 -6.24
CA THR A 262 15.46 16.29 -6.51
C THR A 262 15.25 17.61 -5.79
N GLU A 263 16.27 18.07 -5.07
CA GLU A 263 16.34 19.48 -4.70
C GLU A 263 16.74 20.26 -5.96
N PRO A 264 15.93 21.24 -6.41
CA PRO A 264 16.39 22.08 -7.51
C PRO A 264 17.64 22.85 -7.08
N ARG A 265 18.52 23.19 -8.04
CA ARG A 265 19.89 23.67 -7.79
C ARG A 265 19.96 24.65 -6.59
N PRO A 266 20.95 24.47 -5.68
CA PRO A 266 21.13 25.38 -4.57
C PRO A 266 21.39 26.79 -5.12
N SER A 267 20.55 27.74 -4.72
CA SER A 267 20.82 29.17 -4.86
C SER A 267 20.56 29.83 -3.51
N PRO A 268 21.25 30.93 -3.17
CA PRO A 268 20.97 31.68 -1.94
C PRO A 268 19.48 32.01 -1.80
N PHE A 269 18.83 32.38 -2.90
CA PHE A 269 17.39 32.64 -2.97
C PHE A 269 16.53 31.40 -2.66
N ARG A 270 16.85 30.23 -3.23
CA ARG A 270 16.09 29.00 -2.95
C ARG A 270 16.30 28.47 -1.54
N ARG A 271 17.51 28.58 -0.99
CA ARG A 271 17.75 28.26 0.42
C ARG A 271 16.92 29.14 1.33
N ALA A 272 16.83 30.44 1.04
CA ALA A 272 15.99 31.37 1.78
C ALA A 272 14.50 31.01 1.66
N LEU A 273 14.02 30.69 0.46
CA LEU A 273 12.64 30.22 0.25
C LEU A 273 12.38 28.93 1.06
N ASN A 274 13.21 27.89 0.93
CA ASN A 274 13.01 26.62 1.62
C ASN A 274 13.01 26.81 3.15
N ALA A 275 13.84 27.71 3.68
CA ALA A 275 13.90 28.03 5.10
C ALA A 275 12.63 28.70 5.63
N ILE A 276 11.87 29.41 4.77
CA ILE A 276 10.55 29.97 5.09
C ILE A 276 9.39 29.06 4.64
N GLY A 277 9.67 27.79 4.31
CA GLY A 277 8.67 26.81 3.89
C GLY A 277 8.13 26.98 2.47
N VAL A 278 8.74 27.85 1.66
CA VAL A 278 8.36 28.12 0.27
C VAL A 278 9.37 27.45 -0.66
N GLY A 279 8.95 26.71 -1.69
CA GLY A 279 9.90 26.01 -2.57
C GLY A 279 10.13 24.54 -2.19
N GLY A 280 9.12 23.71 -2.42
CA GLY A 280 9.23 22.28 -2.21
C GLY A 280 10.24 21.59 -3.13
N ARG A 281 10.68 20.41 -2.69
CA ARG A 281 11.44 19.44 -3.50
C ARG A 281 10.65 19.11 -4.76
N ARG A 282 11.29 19.12 -5.93
CA ARG A 282 10.62 18.70 -7.18
C ARG A 282 10.48 17.19 -7.16
N VAL A 283 9.25 16.72 -7.34
CA VAL A 283 8.96 15.28 -7.36
C VAL A 283 8.52 14.86 -8.76
N ARG A 284 9.17 13.83 -9.28
CA ARG A 284 8.86 13.26 -10.58
C ARG A 284 8.50 11.79 -10.42
N MET A 285 7.39 11.38 -11.02
CA MET A 285 7.04 9.97 -11.11
C MET A 285 7.43 9.43 -12.49
N SER A 286 7.99 8.23 -12.52
CA SER A 286 8.35 7.55 -13.76
C SER A 286 7.96 6.07 -13.73
N PHE A 287 7.46 5.56 -14.85
CA PHE A 287 7.31 4.12 -15.10
C PHE A 287 8.44 3.66 -16.02
N VAL A 288 9.05 2.53 -15.67
CA VAL A 288 10.01 1.87 -16.56
C VAL A 288 9.27 1.41 -17.82
N MET A 289 9.85 1.65 -18.99
CA MET A 289 9.27 1.17 -20.25
C MET A 289 9.64 -0.31 -20.44
N PRO A 290 8.87 -1.11 -21.19
CA PRO A 290 9.30 -2.47 -21.57
C PRO A 290 10.66 -2.48 -22.28
N SER A 291 11.41 -3.56 -22.13
CA SER A 291 12.78 -3.72 -22.63
C SER A 291 12.95 -3.51 -24.14
N LYS A 292 11.89 -3.74 -24.92
CA LYS A 292 11.83 -3.41 -26.36
C LYS A 292 12.01 -1.92 -26.69
N TYR A 293 12.10 -1.05 -25.68
CA TYR A 293 12.26 0.40 -25.78
C TYR A 293 13.55 0.94 -25.14
N TRP A 294 14.46 0.08 -24.68
CA TRP A 294 15.62 0.50 -23.86
C TRP A 294 16.85 0.93 -24.65
N GLU A 295 16.91 0.71 -25.95
CA GLU A 295 18.09 1.04 -26.75
C GLU A 295 17.82 2.25 -27.65
N ARG A 296 18.79 3.15 -27.80
CA ARG A 296 18.68 4.32 -28.70
C ARG A 296 19.03 4.00 -30.15
N GLU A 297 19.91 3.03 -30.35
CA GLU A 297 20.47 2.66 -31.65
C GLU A 297 20.43 1.14 -31.82
N GLY A 298 20.05 0.65 -33.01
CA GLY A 298 20.38 -0.71 -33.44
C GLY A 298 19.48 -1.88 -33.01
N GLY A 299 18.22 -1.67 -32.59
CA GLY A 299 17.29 -2.82 -32.40
C GLY A 299 16.01 -2.58 -31.60
N SER A 300 15.95 -1.57 -30.72
CA SER A 300 14.72 -1.22 -29.99
C SER A 300 13.66 -0.53 -30.86
N LYS A 301 12.39 -0.80 -30.53
CA LYS A 301 11.25 -0.06 -31.07
C LYS A 301 11.29 1.37 -30.53
N THR A 302 10.89 2.37 -31.31
CA THR A 302 10.70 3.74 -30.79
C THR A 302 9.42 3.80 -29.95
N PRO A 303 9.47 4.31 -28.70
CA PRO A 303 8.29 4.55 -27.88
C PRO A 303 7.25 5.40 -28.61
N PRO A 304 5.94 5.07 -28.54
CA PRO A 304 4.91 5.89 -29.15
C PRO A 304 4.90 7.27 -28.50
N ARG A 305 4.68 8.33 -29.28
CA ARG A 305 4.62 9.69 -28.72
C ARG A 305 3.39 9.83 -27.80
N PRO A 306 3.50 10.44 -26.61
CA PRO A 306 2.36 10.71 -25.75
C PRO A 306 1.30 11.59 -26.44
N GLU A 307 0.04 11.37 -26.10
CA GLU A 307 -1.09 12.17 -26.57
C GLU A 307 -1.67 12.93 -25.38
N GLY A 308 -1.26 14.18 -25.22
CA GLY A 308 -1.63 15.01 -24.08
C GLY A 308 -0.44 15.70 -23.42
N TRP A 309 -0.74 16.63 -22.52
CA TRP A 309 0.25 17.43 -21.80
C TRP A 309 0.77 16.69 -20.56
N GLY A 310 2.06 16.86 -20.26
CA GLY A 310 2.64 16.44 -18.97
C GLY A 310 3.27 15.04 -18.91
N VAL A 311 3.24 14.24 -19.98
CA VAL A 311 4.02 12.98 -20.08
C VAL A 311 5.14 13.14 -21.09
N ARG A 312 6.35 12.71 -20.72
CA ARG A 312 7.49 12.62 -21.64
C ARG A 312 8.19 11.28 -21.49
N VAL A 313 8.88 10.86 -22.55
CA VAL A 313 9.76 9.68 -22.51
C VAL A 313 11.18 10.17 -22.33
N ARG A 314 11.91 9.57 -21.38
CA ARG A 314 13.31 9.89 -21.09
C ARG A 314 14.16 8.62 -21.15
N TYR A 315 15.32 8.75 -21.76
CA TYR A 315 16.37 7.76 -21.69
C TYR A 315 17.18 7.93 -20.40
N VAL A 316 17.41 6.84 -19.70
CA VAL A 316 18.25 6.78 -18.51
C VAL A 316 19.58 6.19 -18.93
N GLU A 317 20.63 7.02 -18.88
CA GLU A 317 22.01 6.61 -19.16
C GLU A 317 22.49 5.57 -18.13
N PRO A 318 23.54 4.77 -18.46
CA PRO A 318 24.17 3.89 -17.49
C PRO A 318 24.63 4.68 -16.26
N GLN A 319 24.30 4.19 -15.07
CA GLN A 319 24.61 4.87 -13.82
C GLN A 319 24.86 3.89 -12.68
N VAL A 320 25.67 4.31 -11.71
CA VAL A 320 25.93 3.55 -10.50
C VAL A 320 25.13 4.13 -9.34
N MET A 321 24.33 3.27 -8.72
CA MET A 321 23.42 3.64 -7.64
C MET A 321 23.73 2.81 -6.41
N ALA A 322 23.79 3.45 -5.25
CA ALA A 322 23.70 2.77 -3.97
C ALA A 322 22.23 2.61 -3.58
N VAL A 323 21.83 1.40 -3.15
CA VAL A 323 20.43 1.05 -2.94
C VAL A 323 20.23 0.36 -1.59
N ALA A 324 19.29 0.86 -0.79
CA ALA A 324 18.84 0.25 0.46
C ALA A 324 17.40 -0.24 0.36
N TYR A 325 17.15 -1.44 0.89
CA TYR A 325 15.83 -2.06 0.91
C TYR A 325 15.05 -1.70 2.18
N PHE A 326 13.73 -1.56 2.06
CA PHE A 326 12.83 -1.49 3.20
C PHE A 326 11.43 -2.05 2.86
N GLY A 327 10.71 -2.49 3.88
CA GLY A 327 9.36 -3.07 3.75
C GLY A 327 8.25 -2.14 4.22
N GLY A 328 7.01 -2.61 4.10
CA GLY A 328 5.83 -1.86 4.50
C GLY A 328 5.35 -0.86 3.45
N ILE A 329 4.41 0.00 3.84
CA ILE A 329 3.90 1.08 3.00
C ILE A 329 4.89 2.25 3.02
N SER A 330 5.11 2.84 1.85
CA SER A 330 6.08 3.90 1.58
C SER A 330 5.56 5.28 2.04
N ASN A 331 5.65 5.55 3.33
CA ASN A 331 5.43 6.88 3.90
C ASN A 331 6.74 7.70 3.99
N LYS A 332 6.62 9.00 4.26
CA LYS A 332 7.78 9.91 4.33
C LYS A 332 8.78 9.47 5.41
N ALA A 333 8.30 9.15 6.61
CA ALA A 333 9.16 8.76 7.73
C ALA A 333 10.03 7.54 7.43
N LYS A 334 9.45 6.50 6.79
CA LYS A 334 10.19 5.29 6.41
C LYS A 334 11.19 5.53 5.29
N VAL A 335 10.82 6.36 4.32
CA VAL A 335 11.71 6.73 3.21
C VAL A 335 12.91 7.51 3.74
N ASP A 336 12.68 8.50 4.60
CA ASP A 336 13.74 9.28 5.24
C ASP A 336 14.63 8.39 6.10
N ALA A 337 14.04 7.54 6.95
CA ALA A 337 14.81 6.61 7.79
C ALA A 337 15.64 5.61 6.97
N ALA A 338 15.15 5.14 5.82
CA ALA A 338 15.90 4.28 4.92
C ALA A 338 17.03 5.04 4.21
N ARG A 339 16.77 6.26 3.75
CA ARG A 339 17.75 7.16 3.12
C ARG A 339 18.88 7.48 4.09
N ASP A 340 18.58 7.91 5.30
CA ASP A 340 19.59 8.33 6.28
C ASP A 340 20.48 7.14 6.70
N LYS A 341 19.89 5.95 6.85
CA LYS A 341 20.65 4.71 7.08
C LYS A 341 21.56 4.35 5.91
N LEU A 342 21.12 4.60 4.69
CA LEU A 342 21.92 4.39 3.47
C LEU A 342 23.10 5.35 3.44
N LEU A 343 22.84 6.65 3.56
CA LEU A 343 23.88 7.70 3.55
C LEU A 343 24.92 7.49 4.65
N LEU A 344 24.48 7.18 5.87
CA LEU A 344 25.40 6.86 6.97
C LEU A 344 26.25 5.61 6.67
N GLY A 345 25.68 4.60 6.02
CA GLY A 345 26.40 3.40 5.60
C GLY A 345 27.44 3.67 4.52
N LEU A 346 27.13 4.55 3.56
CA LEU A 346 28.05 4.96 2.50
C LEU A 346 29.20 5.80 3.04
N ALA A 347 28.91 6.75 3.93
CA ALA A 347 29.92 7.58 4.57
C ALA A 347 30.92 6.75 5.38
N LYS A 348 30.44 5.75 6.14
CA LYS A 348 31.31 4.83 6.89
C LYS A 348 32.23 3.99 6.01
N ASP A 349 31.80 3.69 4.79
CA ASP A 349 32.54 2.89 3.83
C ASP A 349 33.38 3.76 2.87
N GLY A 350 33.41 5.09 3.07
CA GLY A 350 34.17 6.02 2.24
C GLY A 350 33.67 6.11 0.79
N ILE A 351 32.36 5.95 0.57
CA ILE A 351 31.74 6.02 -0.77
C ILE A 351 31.09 7.39 -0.97
N ASP A 352 31.54 8.12 -1.99
CA ASP A 352 31.03 9.45 -2.32
C ASP A 352 29.67 9.39 -3.02
N VAL A 353 28.72 10.16 -2.49
CA VAL A 353 27.39 10.36 -3.07
C VAL A 353 27.43 11.63 -3.92
N GLU A 354 26.94 11.55 -5.17
CA GLU A 354 27.00 12.70 -6.09
C GLU A 354 26.16 13.89 -5.59
N ASP A 355 24.96 13.60 -5.08
CA ASP A 355 24.07 14.58 -4.47
C ASP A 355 23.30 13.92 -3.30
N PRO A 356 23.72 14.16 -2.04
CA PRO A 356 23.07 13.59 -0.87
C PRO A 356 21.60 14.00 -0.69
N GLU A 357 21.20 15.11 -1.31
CA GLU A 357 19.82 15.62 -1.27
C GLU A 357 18.97 15.10 -2.44
N SER A 358 19.53 14.35 -3.38
CA SER A 358 18.75 13.71 -4.43
C SER A 358 18.67 12.21 -4.21
N TYR A 359 17.45 11.68 -4.24
CA TYR A 359 17.22 10.25 -4.10
C TYR A 359 16.04 9.79 -4.94
N THR A 360 16.07 8.51 -5.30
CA THR A 360 14.98 7.84 -6.02
C THR A 360 14.35 6.81 -5.09
N LEU A 361 13.03 6.86 -4.95
CA LEU A 361 12.24 5.81 -4.32
C LEU A 361 11.75 4.83 -5.39
N LEU A 362 12.08 3.55 -5.24
CA LEU A 362 11.68 2.46 -6.12
C LEU A 362 10.59 1.65 -5.44
N GLN A 363 9.38 1.65 -5.99
CA GLN A 363 8.23 0.93 -5.45
C GLN A 363 7.85 -0.22 -6.38
N TYR A 364 7.94 -1.44 -5.88
CA TYR A 364 7.81 -2.61 -6.75
C TYR A 364 6.37 -3.12 -6.85
N ASN A 365 5.60 -2.98 -5.78
CA ASN A 365 4.32 -3.65 -5.62
C ASN A 365 3.13 -2.70 -5.83
N ASP A 366 2.03 -3.24 -6.36
CA ASP A 366 0.79 -2.49 -6.56
C ASP A 366 0.18 -1.98 -5.24
N PRO A 367 -0.63 -0.92 -5.23
CA PRO A 367 -1.17 -0.31 -4.00
C PRO A 367 -1.92 -1.28 -3.07
N PHE A 368 -2.46 -2.38 -3.60
CA PHE A 368 -3.24 -3.34 -2.82
C PHE A 368 -2.40 -4.54 -2.33
N THR A 369 -1.08 -4.51 -2.49
CA THR A 369 -0.19 -5.50 -1.88
C THR A 369 -0.05 -5.23 -0.38
N ALA A 370 -0.28 -6.27 0.45
CA ALA A 370 -0.19 -6.21 1.90
C ALA A 370 1.19 -5.73 2.40
N PRO A 371 1.28 -4.95 3.50
CA PRO A 371 2.52 -4.27 3.92
C PRO A 371 3.75 -5.18 4.06
N TRP A 372 3.58 -6.37 4.64
CA TRP A 372 4.68 -7.33 4.87
C TRP A 372 5.12 -8.07 3.59
N MET A 373 4.42 -7.87 2.48
CA MET A 373 4.78 -8.38 1.15
C MET A 373 5.31 -7.29 0.24
N ARG A 374 5.38 -6.03 0.71
CA ARG A 374 5.92 -4.92 -0.09
C ARG A 374 7.44 -4.89 -0.03
N ARG A 375 8.05 -4.66 -1.18
CA ARG A 375 9.45 -4.26 -1.40
C ARG A 375 9.47 -2.82 -1.86
N ASN A 376 10.19 -2.00 -1.12
CA ASN A 376 10.56 -0.67 -1.55
C ASN A 376 12.08 -0.51 -1.42
N GLU A 377 12.64 0.41 -2.19
CA GLU A 377 14.05 0.76 -2.09
C GLU A 377 14.24 2.26 -2.16
N VAL A 378 15.26 2.76 -1.47
CA VAL A 378 15.80 4.10 -1.69
C VAL A 378 17.14 3.95 -2.39
N ALA A 379 17.31 4.69 -3.47
CA ALA A 379 18.55 4.72 -4.25
C ALA A 379 19.12 6.14 -4.28
N VAL A 380 20.45 6.24 -4.17
CA VAL A 380 21.21 7.48 -4.37
C VAL A 380 22.31 7.23 -5.39
N LYS A 381 22.62 8.23 -6.21
CA LYS A 381 23.68 8.12 -7.21
C LYS A 381 25.04 8.29 -6.53
N VAL A 382 25.97 7.40 -6.84
CA VAL A 382 27.31 7.41 -6.25
C VAL A 382 28.38 7.55 -7.31
N SER A 383 29.45 8.26 -6.97
CA SER A 383 30.66 8.23 -7.76
C SER A 383 31.31 6.86 -7.57
N TRP A 384 31.46 6.12 -8.66
CA TRP A 384 32.15 4.84 -8.64
C TRP A 384 33.16 4.80 -9.78
N PRO A 385 34.43 4.45 -9.52
CA PRO A 385 35.43 4.38 -10.57
C PRO A 385 34.97 3.38 -11.63
N PRO A 386 35.10 3.70 -12.93
CA PRO A 386 34.66 2.83 -14.00
C PRO A 386 35.33 1.45 -13.85
N SER A 387 34.53 0.40 -13.62
CA SER A 387 35.07 -0.94 -13.43
C SER A 387 35.57 -1.49 -14.75
N THR A 388 36.84 -1.88 -14.82
CA THR A 388 37.50 -2.49 -16.00
C THR A 388 36.94 -3.86 -16.42
N ARG A 389 35.87 -4.37 -15.78
CA ARG A 389 35.22 -5.61 -16.20
C ARG A 389 34.20 -5.32 -17.29
N SER A 390 34.66 -5.43 -18.54
CA SER A 390 33.86 -5.26 -19.75
C SER A 390 32.62 -6.16 -19.76
N PHE A 391 31.52 -5.62 -20.27
CA PHE A 391 30.24 -6.28 -20.54
C PHE A 391 30.29 -7.43 -21.58
N LEU A 392 31.45 -7.75 -22.13
CA LEU A 392 31.62 -8.74 -23.20
C LEU A 392 32.09 -10.08 -22.62
N LYS A 393 31.15 -10.85 -22.06
CA LYS A 393 31.11 -12.34 -22.06
C LYS A 393 30.13 -12.84 -20.99
N LYS A 394 28.86 -13.01 -21.38
CA LYS A 394 28.12 -14.27 -21.22
C LYS A 394 26.79 -14.20 -21.93
#